data_AF-A0A7V1QVH6-F1
#
_entry.id   AF-A0A7V1QVH6-F1
#
_cell.length_a   1.000
_cell.length_b   1.000
_cell.length_c   1.000
_cell.angle_alpha   90.00
_cell.angle_beta   90.00
_cell.angle_gamma   90.00
#
_symmetry.space_group_name_H-M   'P 1'
#
loop_
_entity.id
_entity.type
_entity.pdbx_description
1 polymer ?
#
loop_
_entity_poly.entity_id
_entity_poly.type
_entity_poly.pdbx_seq_one_letter_code
_entity_poly.pdbx_strand_id
1 'polypeptide(L)'
;MSTVASSGRWQEVFPAEVVALFVRDWHRPGSVDAMLIERMTPVTRVNARGLYAPPTEPPYRGGRPELEEHVRRVAGDAVHPVQAVVALLRFCHRLPQEFPSPERPAIAHLEAVRAGGREEEIIAEGNPLAAERARLLCALAQVAGMPARVVHLARTDPAERHTVTEVWTGTRWSVFDPFSGRFFTWPKHGYASAWDMHELPRIADEKADHGRQRYVDSAYYRCIAVADYRADEADRYAYDRDQLPPDLVQRLRAGLGS
;
A
#
# COMPACT_ATOMS: atom_id res chain seq x y z
N MET A 1 18.88 17.24 3.42
CA MET A 1 18.73 17.73 4.82
C MET A 1 17.26 17.72 5.30
N SER A 2 16.38 16.82 4.81
CA SER A 2 14.93 16.79 5.19
C SER A 2 14.53 15.71 6.21
N THR A 3 15.38 14.70 6.45
CA THR A 3 15.00 13.51 7.25
C THR A 3 14.87 13.74 8.76
N VAL A 4 15.37 14.85 9.31
CA VAL A 4 15.38 15.11 10.76
C VAL A 4 14.10 15.78 11.26
N ALA A 5 13.40 16.51 10.40
CA ALA A 5 12.21 17.27 10.81
C ALA A 5 10.96 16.37 10.98
N SER A 6 10.81 15.35 10.13
CA SER A 6 9.67 14.42 10.18
C SER A 6 9.78 13.41 11.32
N SER A 7 11.00 13.03 11.74
CA SER A 7 11.19 12.03 12.80
C SER A 7 10.63 12.46 14.16
N GLY A 8 10.67 13.76 14.48
CA GLY A 8 10.13 14.28 15.74
C GLY A 8 8.64 13.99 15.90
N ARG A 9 7.86 14.17 14.83
CA ARG A 9 6.41 13.87 14.81
C ARG A 9 6.11 12.39 15.02
N TRP A 10 6.94 11.51 14.47
CA TRP A 10 6.72 10.06 14.60
C TRP A 10 7.11 9.55 15.98
N GLN A 11 8.16 10.11 16.59
CA GLN A 11 8.63 9.72 17.93
C GLN A 11 7.59 9.94 19.03
N GLU A 12 6.63 10.86 18.81
CA GLU A 12 5.53 11.09 19.74
C GLU A 12 4.48 9.98 19.73
N VAL A 13 4.39 9.19 18.65
CA VAL A 13 3.30 8.23 18.41
C VAL A 13 3.79 6.80 18.25
N PHE A 14 4.94 6.60 17.61
CA PHE A 14 5.48 5.28 17.30
C PHE A 14 6.68 4.94 18.18
N PRO A 15 6.86 3.65 18.52
CA PRO A 15 8.07 3.16 19.17
C PRO A 15 9.33 3.48 18.36
N ALA A 16 10.46 3.66 19.05
CA ALA A 16 11.72 4.10 18.44
C ALA A 16 12.20 3.13 17.33
N GLU A 17 12.01 1.84 17.51
CA GLU A 17 12.32 0.80 16.53
C GLU A 17 11.48 0.93 15.26
N VAL A 18 10.21 1.34 15.36
CA VAL A 18 9.35 1.59 14.20
C VAL A 18 9.76 2.87 13.49
N VAL A 19 10.05 3.94 14.24
CA VAL A 19 10.59 5.19 13.68
C VAL A 19 11.88 4.91 12.89
N ALA A 20 12.77 4.07 13.43
CA ALA A 20 14.01 3.69 12.77
C ALA A 20 13.78 2.97 11.42
N LEU A 21 12.71 2.19 11.27
CA LEU A 21 12.35 1.56 9.99
C LEU A 21 12.00 2.60 8.92
N PHE A 22 11.22 3.63 9.28
CA PHE A 22 10.81 4.68 8.35
C PHE A 22 11.96 5.62 7.99
N VAL A 23 12.84 5.92 8.95
CA VAL A 23 14.05 6.73 8.70
C VAL A 23 15.04 6.01 7.78
N ARG A 24 15.09 4.67 7.84
CA ARG A 24 15.95 3.82 6.99
C ARG A 24 15.24 3.31 5.74
N ASP A 25 14.24 4.05 5.25
CA ASP A 25 13.61 3.72 3.99
C ASP A 25 14.66 3.67 2.85
N TRP A 26 14.55 2.65 2.02
CA TRP A 26 15.53 2.36 0.98
C TRP A 26 15.20 3.06 -0.35
N HIS A 27 14.04 3.71 -0.48
CA HIS A 27 13.75 4.49 -1.67
C HIS A 27 14.63 5.75 -1.71
N ARG A 28 14.86 6.26 -2.92
CA ARG A 28 15.59 7.52 -3.11
C ARG A 28 14.95 8.64 -2.29
N PRO A 29 15.72 9.43 -1.52
CA PRO A 29 15.19 10.63 -0.90
C PRO A 29 14.53 11.55 -1.93
N GLY A 30 13.29 11.97 -1.67
CA GLY A 30 12.50 12.80 -2.58
C GLY A 30 11.75 12.03 -3.67
N SER A 31 11.94 10.72 -3.81
CA SER A 31 11.05 9.88 -4.64
C SER A 31 9.63 9.83 -4.07
N VAL A 32 8.66 9.46 -4.89
CA VAL A 32 7.25 9.36 -4.52
C VAL A 32 7.05 8.54 -3.24
N ASP A 33 7.65 7.36 -3.12
CA ASP A 33 7.45 6.48 -1.97
C ASP A 33 8.14 7.02 -0.70
N ALA A 34 9.32 7.62 -0.83
CA ALA A 34 9.97 8.33 0.28
C ALA A 34 9.16 9.54 0.74
N MET A 35 8.56 10.30 -0.19
CA MET A 35 7.69 11.43 0.12
C MET A 35 6.40 10.99 0.81
N LEU A 36 5.82 9.85 0.43
CA LEU A 36 4.64 9.30 1.09
C LEU A 36 4.94 8.95 2.55
N ILE A 37 6.09 8.33 2.82
CA ILE A 37 6.55 8.08 4.19
C ILE A 37 6.77 9.39 4.94
N GLU A 38 7.48 10.36 4.36
CA GLU A 38 7.75 11.67 4.99
C GLU A 38 6.46 12.42 5.36
N ARG A 39 5.42 12.30 4.53
CA ARG A 39 4.15 13.03 4.67
C ARG A 39 3.07 12.24 5.42
N MET A 40 3.33 10.99 5.80
CA MET A 40 2.32 10.16 6.44
C MET A 40 1.86 10.79 7.77
N THR A 41 0.58 10.61 8.07
CA THR A 41 -0.03 11.01 9.32
C THR A 41 -0.27 9.77 10.18
N PRO A 42 0.43 9.62 11.31
CA PRO A 42 0.11 8.59 12.29
C PRO A 42 -1.35 8.68 12.71
N VAL A 43 -2.05 7.56 12.69
CA VAL A 43 -3.44 7.50 13.18
C VAL A 43 -3.39 7.29 14.69
N THR A 44 -4.13 8.13 15.40
CA THR A 44 -4.29 8.07 16.84
C THR A 44 -5.77 8.19 17.17
N ARG A 45 -6.15 7.87 18.41
CA ARG A 45 -7.54 8.08 18.88
C ARG A 45 -8.01 9.53 18.73
N VAL A 46 -7.09 10.49 18.76
CA VAL A 46 -7.41 11.92 18.64
C VAL A 46 -7.84 12.29 17.22
N ASN A 47 -7.17 11.75 16.19
CA ASN A 47 -7.42 12.13 14.80
C ASN A 47 -8.21 11.08 13.99
N ALA A 48 -8.36 9.85 14.49
CA ALA A 48 -8.99 8.74 13.77
C ALA A 48 -10.40 9.10 13.26
N ARG A 49 -11.23 9.75 14.09
CA ARG A 49 -12.59 10.17 13.66
C ARG A 49 -12.56 11.06 12.42
N GLY A 50 -11.60 11.98 12.32
CA GLY A 50 -11.46 12.86 11.16
C GLY A 50 -10.90 12.13 9.95
N LEU A 51 -9.83 11.34 10.15
CA LEU A 51 -9.18 10.58 9.07
C LEU A 51 -10.09 9.50 8.47
N TYR A 52 -11.04 8.97 9.23
CA TYR A 52 -11.95 7.91 8.79
C TYR A 52 -13.37 8.43 8.47
N ALA A 53 -13.55 9.74 8.40
CA ALA A 53 -14.77 10.35 7.87
C ALA A 53 -14.90 10.08 6.36
N PRO A 54 -16.11 10.25 5.78
CA PRO A 54 -16.29 10.23 4.33
C PRO A 54 -15.33 11.20 3.63
N PRO A 55 -14.70 10.79 2.52
CA PRO A 55 -13.76 11.63 1.78
C PRO A 55 -14.47 12.85 1.20
N THR A 56 -13.83 14.01 1.31
CA THR A 56 -14.32 15.28 0.77
C THR A 56 -13.55 15.73 -0.47
N GLU A 57 -12.45 15.04 -0.79
CA GLU A 57 -11.63 15.35 -1.94
C GLU A 57 -12.37 15.10 -3.26
N PRO A 58 -12.06 15.89 -4.30
CA PRO A 58 -12.61 15.65 -5.63
C PRO A 58 -12.14 14.28 -6.16
N PRO A 59 -12.97 13.64 -7.00
CA PRO A 59 -12.57 12.41 -7.68
C PRO A 59 -11.37 12.66 -8.60
N TYR A 60 -10.75 11.55 -9.03
CA TYR A 60 -9.72 11.54 -10.05
C TYR A 60 -10.14 12.32 -11.31
N ARG A 61 -9.23 13.14 -11.84
CA ARG A 61 -9.51 14.09 -12.93
C ARG A 61 -9.02 13.66 -14.32
N GLY A 62 -8.54 12.42 -14.49
CA GLY A 62 -7.98 11.94 -15.75
C GLY A 62 -6.48 12.18 -15.88
N GLY A 63 -5.95 11.91 -17.07
CA GLY A 63 -4.55 12.18 -17.43
C GLY A 63 -3.62 10.98 -17.31
N ARG A 64 -4.15 9.78 -17.08
CA ARG A 64 -3.38 8.52 -16.98
C ARG A 64 -3.99 7.46 -17.90
N PRO A 65 -3.95 7.64 -19.23
CA PRO A 65 -4.69 6.81 -20.19
C PRO A 65 -4.34 5.32 -20.12
N GLU A 66 -3.10 4.97 -19.80
CA GLU A 66 -2.70 3.58 -19.61
C GLU A 66 -3.37 2.96 -18.37
N LEU A 67 -3.37 3.66 -17.23
CA LEU A 67 -4.09 3.20 -16.05
C LEU A 67 -5.60 3.11 -16.28
N GLU A 68 -6.18 4.08 -17.02
CA GLU A 68 -7.59 4.08 -17.41
C GLU A 68 -7.94 2.84 -18.24
N GLU A 69 -7.08 2.44 -19.18
CA GLU A 69 -7.22 1.20 -19.94
C GLU A 69 -7.16 -0.04 -19.04
N HIS A 70 -6.18 -0.09 -18.12
CA HIS A 70 -6.08 -1.19 -17.16
C HIS A 70 -7.34 -1.30 -16.30
N VAL A 71 -7.86 -0.19 -15.78
CA VAL A 71 -9.10 -0.18 -14.99
C VAL A 71 -10.29 -0.67 -15.82
N ARG A 72 -10.46 -0.17 -17.05
CA ARG A 72 -11.55 -0.60 -17.93
C ARG A 72 -11.50 -2.10 -18.20
N ARG A 73 -10.30 -2.64 -18.46
CA ARG A 73 -10.10 -4.06 -18.72
C ARG A 73 -10.31 -4.95 -17.49
N VAL A 74 -9.86 -4.52 -16.32
CA VAL A 74 -9.86 -5.35 -15.10
C VAL A 74 -11.17 -5.24 -14.32
N ALA A 75 -11.79 -4.06 -14.30
CA ALA A 75 -12.93 -3.74 -13.45
C ALA A 75 -14.14 -3.20 -14.23
N GLY A 76 -14.12 -3.21 -15.58
CA GLY A 76 -15.18 -2.62 -16.41
C GLY A 76 -16.57 -3.25 -16.21
N ASP A 77 -16.63 -4.53 -15.85
CA ASP A 77 -17.88 -5.25 -15.59
C ASP A 77 -18.35 -5.18 -14.12
N ALA A 78 -17.60 -4.49 -13.26
CA ALA A 78 -17.93 -4.40 -11.84
C ALA A 78 -19.14 -3.49 -11.62
N VAL A 79 -20.16 -4.02 -10.94
CA VAL A 79 -21.40 -3.29 -10.64
C VAL A 79 -21.29 -2.53 -9.31
N HIS A 80 -20.45 -3.01 -8.40
CA HIS A 80 -20.26 -2.42 -7.07
C HIS A 80 -18.79 -2.01 -6.83
N PRO A 81 -18.51 -0.89 -6.14
CA PRO A 81 -17.13 -0.44 -5.85
C PRO A 81 -16.24 -1.52 -5.25
N VAL A 82 -16.78 -2.30 -4.31
CA VAL A 82 -16.09 -3.45 -3.72
C VAL A 82 -15.68 -4.51 -4.75
N GLN A 83 -16.55 -4.81 -5.73
CA GLN A 83 -16.20 -5.77 -6.78
C GLN A 83 -15.05 -5.23 -7.64
N ALA A 84 -15.10 -3.94 -7.98
CA ALA A 84 -14.06 -3.26 -8.75
C ALA A 84 -12.71 -3.33 -8.03
N VAL A 85 -12.65 -2.88 -6.76
CA VAL A 85 -11.40 -2.91 -5.99
C VAL A 85 -10.90 -4.34 -5.74
N VAL A 86 -11.77 -5.34 -5.58
CA VAL A 86 -11.34 -6.74 -5.46
C VAL A 86 -10.74 -7.27 -6.77
N ALA A 87 -11.28 -6.86 -7.93
CA ALA A 87 -10.69 -7.22 -9.22
C ALA A 87 -9.32 -6.55 -9.41
N LEU A 88 -9.20 -5.26 -9.10
CA LEU A 88 -7.94 -4.52 -9.13
C LEU A 88 -6.91 -5.07 -8.14
N LEU A 89 -7.34 -5.43 -6.93
CA LEU A 89 -6.51 -6.07 -5.92
C LEU A 89 -5.90 -7.36 -6.46
N ARG A 90 -6.71 -8.22 -7.08
CA ARG A 90 -6.25 -9.48 -7.67
C ARG A 90 -5.27 -9.24 -8.81
N PHE A 91 -5.52 -8.22 -9.64
CA PHE A 91 -4.59 -7.81 -10.68
C PHE A 91 -3.23 -7.42 -10.08
N CYS A 92 -3.18 -6.48 -9.13
CA CYS A 92 -1.94 -6.07 -8.45
C CYS A 92 -1.26 -7.23 -7.69
N HIS A 93 -2.05 -8.20 -7.21
CA HIS A 93 -1.50 -9.36 -6.50
C HIS A 93 -0.70 -10.30 -7.39
N ARG A 94 -1.16 -10.49 -8.63
CA ARG A 94 -0.57 -11.44 -9.58
C ARG A 94 0.55 -10.85 -10.44
N LEU A 95 0.74 -9.52 -10.40
CA LEU A 95 1.75 -8.83 -11.21
C LEU A 95 3.15 -9.50 -11.12
N PRO A 96 3.73 -9.79 -9.93
CA PRO A 96 5.09 -10.32 -9.86
C PRO A 96 5.26 -11.75 -10.40
N GLN A 97 4.15 -12.48 -10.56
CA GLN A 97 4.12 -13.85 -11.06
C GLN A 97 3.77 -13.90 -12.56
N GLU A 98 3.12 -12.87 -13.10
CA GLU A 98 2.62 -12.86 -14.47
C GLU A 98 3.46 -11.98 -15.42
N PHE A 99 4.34 -11.11 -14.89
CA PHE A 99 5.06 -10.10 -15.67
C PHE A 99 6.58 -10.25 -15.64
N PRO A 100 7.29 -9.91 -16.76
CA PRO A 100 6.72 -9.55 -18.07
C PRO A 100 6.04 -10.72 -18.80
N SER A 101 6.31 -11.96 -18.36
CA SER A 101 5.53 -13.14 -18.74
C SER A 101 5.57 -14.19 -17.62
N PRO A 102 4.62 -15.14 -17.57
CA PRO A 102 4.64 -16.22 -16.58
C PRO A 102 5.90 -17.09 -16.62
N GLU A 103 6.58 -17.19 -17.77
CA GLU A 103 7.83 -17.94 -17.95
C GLU A 103 9.06 -17.18 -17.45
N ARG A 104 8.95 -15.86 -17.24
CA ARG A 104 10.03 -14.98 -16.77
C ARG A 104 9.53 -14.02 -15.70
N PRO A 105 8.96 -14.52 -14.59
CA PRO A 105 8.30 -13.66 -13.62
C PRO A 105 9.33 -12.77 -12.92
N ALA A 106 8.93 -11.55 -12.57
CA ALA A 106 9.78 -10.56 -11.89
C ALA A 106 10.43 -11.13 -10.61
N ILE A 107 9.69 -11.98 -9.88
CA ILE A 107 10.18 -12.63 -8.67
C ILE A 107 11.39 -13.56 -8.91
N ALA A 108 11.57 -14.06 -10.13
CA ALA A 108 12.73 -14.88 -10.52
C ALA A 108 13.96 -14.05 -10.92
N HIS A 109 13.78 -12.74 -11.13
CA HIS A 109 14.80 -11.82 -11.67
C HIS A 109 14.92 -10.54 -10.84
N LEU A 110 15.01 -10.69 -9.52
CA LEU A 110 15.01 -9.57 -8.57
C LEU A 110 16.15 -8.55 -8.78
N GLU A 111 17.26 -8.94 -9.40
CA GLU A 111 18.35 -8.00 -9.75
C GLU A 111 17.96 -6.99 -10.83
N ALA A 112 16.97 -7.33 -11.66
CA ALA A 112 16.43 -6.45 -12.69
C ALA A 112 15.37 -5.49 -12.15
N VAL A 113 14.75 -5.83 -11.01
CA VAL A 113 13.75 -4.99 -10.36
C VAL A 113 14.37 -3.66 -9.92
N ARG A 114 13.61 -2.58 -10.02
CA ARG A 114 13.96 -1.27 -9.47
C ARG A 114 12.91 -0.82 -8.47
N ALA A 115 13.39 -0.19 -7.41
CA ALA A 115 12.62 0.64 -6.48
C ALA A 115 12.00 1.84 -7.20
N GLY A 116 10.78 2.24 -6.83
CA GLY A 116 10.11 3.44 -7.32
C GLY A 116 9.46 3.28 -8.71
N GLY A 117 9.46 4.35 -9.49
CA GLY A 117 8.82 4.40 -10.81
C GLY A 117 7.33 4.72 -10.77
N ARG A 118 6.80 5.12 -11.93
CA ARG A 118 5.36 5.38 -12.15
C ARG A 118 4.57 4.08 -12.07
N GLU A 119 3.27 4.19 -11.85
CA GLU A 119 2.37 3.03 -11.81
C GLU A 119 2.38 2.19 -13.09
N GLU A 120 2.49 2.82 -14.25
CA GLU A 120 2.63 2.15 -15.54
C GLU A 120 3.91 1.31 -15.59
N GLU A 121 5.02 1.84 -15.07
CA GLU A 121 6.30 1.11 -15.00
C GLU A 121 6.23 -0.06 -14.00
N ILE A 122 5.54 0.14 -12.87
CA ILE A 122 5.27 -0.91 -11.88
C ILE A 122 4.50 -2.08 -12.52
N ILE A 123 3.49 -1.78 -13.35
CA ILE A 123 2.74 -2.78 -14.11
C ILE A 123 3.64 -3.48 -15.12
N ALA A 124 4.35 -2.71 -15.96
CA ALA A 124 5.18 -3.24 -17.04
C ALA A 124 6.24 -4.24 -16.55
N GLU A 125 6.74 -4.04 -15.33
CA GLU A 125 7.80 -4.87 -14.76
C GLU A 125 7.32 -5.96 -13.80
N GLY A 126 6.06 -5.92 -13.38
CA GLY A 126 5.58 -6.82 -12.34
C GLY A 126 6.24 -6.57 -10.99
N ASN A 127 6.44 -5.30 -10.61
CA ASN A 127 7.25 -4.97 -9.44
C ASN A 127 6.74 -5.70 -8.16
N PRO A 128 7.60 -6.47 -7.45
CA PRO A 128 7.20 -7.29 -6.30
C PRO A 128 7.01 -6.51 -4.99
N LEU A 129 7.42 -5.25 -4.92
CA LEU A 129 7.56 -4.50 -3.68
C LEU A 129 6.20 -4.04 -3.13
N ALA A 130 6.04 -4.10 -1.80
CA ALA A 130 4.75 -3.86 -1.16
C ALA A 130 4.31 -2.39 -1.28
N ALA A 131 5.23 -1.44 -1.12
CA ALA A 131 4.94 -0.01 -1.20
C ALA A 131 4.44 0.39 -2.60
N GLU A 132 5.16 -0.01 -3.64
CA GLU A 132 4.82 0.25 -5.04
C GLU A 132 3.49 -0.42 -5.44
N ARG A 133 3.24 -1.65 -4.98
CA ARG A 133 1.96 -2.34 -5.25
C ARG A 133 0.78 -1.70 -4.51
N ALA A 134 0.99 -1.22 -3.29
CA ALA A 134 -0.02 -0.47 -2.54
C ALA A 134 -0.32 0.89 -3.20
N ARG A 135 0.72 1.60 -3.67
CA ARG A 135 0.56 2.84 -4.43
C ARG A 135 -0.13 2.60 -5.77
N LEU A 136 0.20 1.51 -6.47
CA LEU A 136 -0.48 1.12 -7.70
C LEU A 136 -1.97 0.82 -7.47
N LEU A 137 -2.32 0.02 -6.46
CA LEU A 137 -3.73 -0.25 -6.15
C LEU A 137 -4.46 1.05 -5.76
N CYS A 138 -3.80 1.95 -5.04
CA CYS A 138 -4.34 3.28 -4.73
C CYS A 138 -4.67 4.05 -6.01
N ALA A 139 -3.72 4.14 -6.96
CA ALA A 139 -3.92 4.84 -8.22
C ALA A 139 -5.05 4.23 -9.06
N LEU A 140 -5.07 2.90 -9.22
CA LEU A 140 -6.11 2.21 -9.98
C LEU A 140 -7.50 2.38 -9.34
N ALA A 141 -7.59 2.38 -8.01
CA ALA A 141 -8.84 2.65 -7.32
C ALA A 141 -9.35 4.08 -7.58
N GLN A 142 -8.45 5.07 -7.56
CA GLN A 142 -8.78 6.46 -7.90
C GLN A 142 -9.24 6.60 -9.34
N VAL A 143 -8.55 5.98 -10.29
CA VAL A 143 -8.94 5.93 -11.71
C VAL A 143 -10.31 5.27 -11.88
N ALA A 144 -10.64 4.27 -11.08
CA ALA A 144 -11.97 3.65 -11.01
C ALA A 144 -13.02 4.49 -10.27
N GLY A 145 -12.72 5.75 -9.92
CA GLY A 145 -13.65 6.69 -9.28
C GLY A 145 -13.80 6.51 -7.77
N MET A 146 -12.93 5.73 -7.12
CA MET A 146 -12.98 5.48 -5.68
C MET A 146 -11.88 6.27 -4.95
N PRO A 147 -12.23 7.06 -3.93
CA PRO A 147 -11.22 7.65 -3.05
C PRO A 147 -10.35 6.56 -2.42
N ALA A 148 -9.03 6.70 -2.53
CA ALA A 148 -8.08 5.74 -2.02
C ALA A 148 -6.84 6.45 -1.48
N ARG A 149 -6.15 5.80 -0.54
CA ARG A 149 -4.92 6.29 0.08
C ARG A 149 -3.96 5.16 0.42
N VAL A 150 -2.69 5.49 0.62
CA VAL A 150 -1.67 4.55 1.06
C VAL A 150 -1.67 4.47 2.58
N VAL A 151 -1.50 3.26 3.12
CA VAL A 151 -1.39 3.03 4.56
C VAL A 151 -0.10 2.32 4.87
N HIS A 152 0.72 2.95 5.70
CA HIS A 152 1.94 2.37 6.25
C HIS A 152 1.62 1.68 7.57
N LEU A 153 2.05 0.43 7.67
CA LEU A 153 1.85 -0.44 8.82
C LEU A 153 3.21 -0.81 9.40
N ALA A 154 3.27 -1.02 10.72
CA ALA A 154 4.47 -1.55 11.35
C ALA A 154 4.16 -2.38 12.60
N ARG A 155 4.96 -3.43 12.79
CA ARG A 155 5.06 -4.23 14.03
C ARG A 155 6.40 -3.94 14.72
N THR A 156 6.48 -4.23 16.01
CA THR A 156 7.67 -3.94 16.84
C THR A 156 8.58 -5.14 17.11
N ASP A 157 8.06 -6.37 17.01
CA ASP A 157 8.81 -7.58 17.39
C ASP A 157 8.57 -8.75 16.41
N PRO A 158 9.50 -9.06 15.48
CA PRO A 158 10.62 -8.19 15.12
C PRO A 158 10.10 -6.91 14.47
N ALA A 159 10.86 -5.81 14.57
CA ALA A 159 10.50 -4.55 13.94
C ALA A 159 10.46 -4.73 12.42
N GLU A 160 9.28 -4.58 11.83
CA GLU A 160 9.06 -4.74 10.40
C GLU A 160 7.91 -3.83 9.93
N ARG A 161 8.02 -3.33 8.70
CA ARG A 161 7.01 -2.49 8.07
C ARG A 161 6.27 -3.25 6.97
N HIS A 162 5.08 -2.77 6.65
CA HIS A 162 4.31 -3.21 5.49
C HIS A 162 3.56 -2.02 4.91
N THR A 163 3.09 -2.12 3.67
CA THR A 163 2.28 -1.07 3.07
C THR A 163 1.08 -1.67 2.35
N VAL A 164 -0.09 -1.10 2.59
CA VAL A 164 -1.38 -1.53 2.05
C VAL A 164 -2.15 -0.32 1.51
N THR A 165 -3.30 -0.56 0.91
CA THR A 165 -4.18 0.49 0.38
C THR A 165 -5.47 0.53 1.18
N GLU A 166 -5.95 1.71 1.49
CA GLU A 166 -7.34 1.90 1.91
C GLU A 166 -8.16 2.53 0.81
N VAL A 167 -9.38 2.03 0.62
CA VAL A 167 -10.32 2.53 -0.39
C VAL A 167 -11.67 2.80 0.27
N TRP A 168 -12.28 3.93 -0.06
CA TRP A 168 -13.63 4.26 0.35
C TRP A 168 -14.64 3.51 -0.52
N THR A 169 -15.33 2.54 0.06
CA THR A 169 -16.26 1.65 -0.67
C THR A 169 -17.70 2.18 -0.68
N GLY A 170 -17.89 3.49 -0.59
CA GLY A 170 -19.19 4.18 -0.52
C GLY A 170 -19.72 4.40 0.90
N THR A 171 -19.43 3.48 1.83
CA THR A 171 -19.93 3.56 3.21
C THR A 171 -18.83 3.74 4.25
N ARG A 172 -17.62 3.25 3.98
CA ARG A 172 -16.48 3.31 4.90
C ARG A 172 -15.16 3.12 4.15
N TRP A 173 -14.07 3.51 4.82
CA TRP A 173 -12.73 3.07 4.45
C TRP A 173 -12.57 1.59 4.71
N SER A 174 -11.91 0.90 3.79
CA SER A 174 -11.67 -0.54 3.82
C SER A 174 -10.26 -0.83 3.33
N VAL A 175 -9.57 -1.72 4.01
CA VAL A 175 -8.18 -2.08 3.69
C VAL A 175 -8.10 -3.20 2.65
N PHE A 176 -7.16 -3.06 1.73
CA PHE A 176 -6.83 -4.01 0.69
C PHE A 176 -5.32 -4.13 0.64
N ASP A 177 -4.80 -5.35 0.82
CA ASP A 177 -3.38 -5.65 0.77
C ASP A 177 -3.04 -6.27 -0.58
N PRO A 178 -2.54 -5.50 -1.56
CA PRO A 178 -2.17 -6.03 -2.86
C PRO A 178 -0.97 -6.94 -2.80
N PHE A 179 -0.14 -6.89 -1.76
CA PHE A 179 0.98 -7.80 -1.62
C PHE A 179 0.48 -9.23 -1.36
N SER A 180 -0.39 -9.41 -0.37
CA SER A 180 -0.95 -10.71 0.00
C SER A 180 -2.24 -11.09 -0.75
N GLY A 181 -2.84 -10.15 -1.49
CA GLY A 181 -4.11 -10.36 -2.19
C GLY A 181 -5.30 -10.45 -1.25
N ARG A 182 -5.22 -9.80 -0.08
CA ARG A 182 -6.20 -9.93 1.02
C ARG A 182 -6.98 -8.65 1.25
N PHE A 183 -8.15 -8.84 1.84
CA PHE A 183 -8.96 -7.80 2.47
C PHE A 183 -9.69 -8.44 3.66
N PHE A 184 -10.13 -7.62 4.59
CA PHE A 184 -10.66 -8.11 5.86
C PHE A 184 -12.14 -7.78 5.99
N THR A 185 -12.93 -8.75 6.43
CA THR A 185 -14.37 -8.60 6.67
C THR A 185 -14.62 -8.50 8.16
N TRP A 186 -15.40 -7.51 8.59
CA TRP A 186 -15.88 -7.37 9.96
C TRP A 186 -17.35 -7.79 10.03
N PRO A 187 -17.69 -8.92 10.69
CA PRO A 187 -19.07 -9.41 10.74
C PRO A 187 -20.08 -8.32 11.12
N LYS A 188 -21.14 -8.16 10.32
CA LYS A 188 -22.19 -7.12 10.44
C LYS A 188 -21.77 -5.67 10.13
N HIS A 189 -20.48 -5.42 9.89
CA HIS A 189 -19.93 -4.08 9.63
C HIS A 189 -19.31 -3.92 8.24
N GLY A 190 -19.27 -5.00 7.44
CA GLY A 190 -18.78 -5.00 6.07
C GLY A 190 -17.28 -5.30 6.00
N TYR A 191 -16.53 -4.41 5.37
CA TYR A 191 -15.07 -4.52 5.22
C TYR A 191 -14.37 -3.69 6.29
N ALA A 192 -13.28 -4.22 6.84
CA ALA A 192 -12.53 -3.56 7.90
C ALA A 192 -11.50 -2.59 7.30
N SER A 193 -11.26 -1.51 8.02
CA SER A 193 -10.18 -0.55 7.78
C SER A 193 -8.95 -0.87 8.64
N ALA A 194 -7.83 -0.20 8.39
CA ALA A 194 -6.64 -0.30 9.21
C ALA A 194 -6.91 0.13 10.66
N TRP A 195 -7.76 1.15 10.87
CA TRP A 195 -8.19 1.57 12.20
C TRP A 195 -9.05 0.54 12.92
N ASP A 196 -9.94 -0.15 12.20
CA ASP A 196 -10.75 -1.20 12.81
C ASP A 196 -9.86 -2.35 13.31
N MET A 197 -8.83 -2.73 12.55
CA MET A 197 -7.88 -3.76 12.97
C MET A 197 -6.93 -3.28 14.07
N HIS A 198 -6.62 -1.98 14.14
CA HIS A 198 -5.88 -1.39 15.24
C HIS A 198 -6.65 -1.50 16.56
N GLU A 199 -7.93 -1.11 16.56
CA GLU A 199 -8.78 -1.14 17.76
C GLU A 199 -9.29 -2.56 18.10
N LEU A 200 -9.41 -3.43 17.10
CA LEU A 200 -9.90 -4.79 17.26
C LEU A 200 -9.00 -5.82 16.52
N PRO A 201 -7.79 -6.11 17.04
CA PRO A 201 -6.78 -6.97 16.40
C PRO A 201 -7.30 -8.32 15.90
N ARG A 202 -8.25 -8.91 16.62
CA ARG A 202 -8.89 -10.19 16.29
C ARG A 202 -9.57 -10.21 14.89
N ILE A 203 -9.91 -9.05 14.32
CA ILE A 203 -10.41 -8.98 12.93
C ILE A 203 -9.38 -9.56 11.94
N ALA A 204 -8.09 -9.29 12.16
CA ALA A 204 -7.03 -9.87 11.36
C ALA A 204 -6.79 -11.34 11.74
N ASP A 205 -6.85 -11.69 13.03
CA ASP A 205 -6.38 -12.99 13.54
C ASP A 205 -7.42 -14.13 13.50
N GLU A 206 -8.73 -13.86 13.50
CA GLU A 206 -9.78 -14.86 13.75
C GLU A 206 -10.07 -15.81 12.57
N LYS A 207 -9.53 -15.61 11.36
CA LYS A 207 -9.73 -16.58 10.27
C LYS A 207 -8.63 -17.63 10.28
N ALA A 208 -9.02 -18.90 10.08
CA ALA A 208 -8.11 -20.06 10.12
C ALA A 208 -6.90 -19.96 9.15
N ASP A 209 -7.03 -19.17 8.09
CA ASP A 209 -5.97 -18.92 7.11
C ASP A 209 -5.17 -17.64 7.39
N HIS A 210 -5.62 -16.80 8.33
CA HIS A 210 -4.94 -15.58 8.77
C HIS A 210 -3.98 -15.92 9.93
N GLY A 211 -2.86 -15.19 10.04
CA GLY A 211 -1.79 -15.50 11.00
C GLY A 211 -0.81 -16.61 10.57
N ARG A 212 -1.09 -17.37 9.49
CA ARG A 212 -0.15 -18.34 8.89
C ARG A 212 0.63 -17.79 7.70
N GLN A 213 0.22 -16.63 7.18
CA GLN A 213 0.86 -15.95 6.06
C GLN A 213 1.51 -14.66 6.56
N ARG A 214 2.75 -14.41 6.13
CA ARG A 214 3.48 -13.19 6.47
C ARG A 214 2.67 -11.96 6.06
N TYR A 215 2.73 -10.90 6.87
CA TYR A 215 1.98 -9.63 6.70
C TYR A 215 0.47 -9.70 6.94
N VAL A 216 -0.10 -10.89 7.13
CA VAL A 216 -1.51 -11.08 7.50
C VAL A 216 -1.58 -11.38 8.99
N ASP A 217 -1.14 -10.41 9.80
CA ASP A 217 -1.01 -10.48 11.25
C ASP A 217 -1.44 -9.13 11.86
N SER A 218 -2.28 -9.17 12.89
CA SER A 218 -2.73 -7.96 13.61
C SER A 218 -1.58 -7.13 14.19
N ALA A 219 -0.40 -7.73 14.43
CA ALA A 219 0.78 -7.04 14.92
C ALA A 219 1.19 -5.84 14.02
N TYR A 220 0.97 -5.92 12.71
CA TYR A 220 1.26 -4.82 11.78
C TYR A 220 0.32 -3.62 11.96
N TYR A 221 -0.88 -3.84 12.50
CA TYR A 221 -1.87 -2.79 12.71
C TYR A 221 -1.71 -2.09 14.07
N ARG A 222 -0.65 -2.40 14.82
CA ARG A 222 -0.33 -1.68 16.08
C ARG A 222 0.18 -0.27 15.83
N CYS A 223 0.95 -0.08 14.75
CA CYS A 223 1.40 1.23 14.30
C CYS A 223 0.87 1.46 12.90
N ILE A 224 -0.06 2.41 12.74
CA ILE A 224 -0.64 2.72 11.44
C ILE A 224 -0.48 4.21 11.13
N ALA A 225 -0.13 4.52 9.90
CA ALA A 225 -0.12 5.87 9.36
C ALA A 225 -0.73 5.88 7.97
N VAL A 226 -1.42 6.97 7.63
CA VAL A 226 -2.04 7.16 6.31
C VAL A 226 -1.30 8.25 5.54
N ALA A 227 -1.12 8.06 4.24
CA ALA A 227 -0.51 9.03 3.35
C ALA A 227 -1.41 9.26 2.14
N ASP A 228 -1.73 10.52 1.88
CA ASP A 228 -2.50 10.90 0.71
C ASP A 228 -1.62 10.83 -0.55
N TYR A 229 -2.14 10.16 -1.56
CA TYR A 229 -1.52 10.03 -2.88
C TYR A 229 -2.55 10.42 -3.92
N ARG A 230 -2.15 11.11 -5.00
CA ARG A 230 -3.07 11.56 -6.05
C ARG A 230 -2.54 11.16 -7.43
N ALA A 231 -3.19 10.18 -8.06
CA ALA A 231 -2.77 9.67 -9.38
C ALA A 231 -2.90 10.71 -10.50
N ASP A 232 -3.81 11.68 -10.36
CA ASP A 232 -4.02 12.82 -11.26
C ASP A 232 -3.06 13.99 -11.01
N GLU A 233 -2.18 13.88 -10.02
CA GLU A 233 -1.16 14.88 -9.70
C GLU A 233 0.26 14.32 -9.90
N ALA A 234 0.43 13.43 -10.88
CA ALA A 234 1.70 12.74 -11.14
C ALA A 234 2.90 13.71 -11.21
N ASP A 235 2.74 14.89 -11.78
CA ASP A 235 3.81 15.89 -11.91
C ASP A 235 4.31 16.46 -10.57
N ARG A 236 3.61 16.21 -9.45
CA ARG A 236 4.04 16.60 -8.10
C ARG A 236 5.04 15.62 -7.48
N TYR A 237 5.28 14.48 -8.11
CA TYR A 237 6.09 13.40 -7.57
C TYR A 237 7.30 13.11 -8.44
N ALA A 238 8.43 12.80 -7.81
CA ALA A 238 9.60 12.27 -8.50
C ALA A 238 9.50 10.74 -8.56
N TYR A 239 9.46 10.19 -9.77
CA TYR A 239 9.35 8.75 -10.01
C TYR A 239 10.70 8.12 -10.34
N ASP A 240 11.78 8.69 -9.81
CA ASP A 240 13.11 8.12 -9.95
C ASP A 240 13.15 6.65 -9.56
N ARG A 241 14.03 5.92 -10.25
CA ARG A 241 14.14 4.47 -10.12
C ARG A 241 15.54 4.09 -9.68
N ASP A 242 15.62 3.22 -8.69
CA ASP A 242 16.89 2.77 -8.12
C ASP A 242 17.01 1.25 -8.10
N GLN A 243 18.24 0.76 -8.20
CA GLN A 243 18.49 -0.66 -7.95
C GLN A 243 18.14 -1.02 -6.52
N LEU A 244 17.54 -2.20 -6.33
CA LEU A 244 17.28 -2.69 -4.99
C LEU A 244 18.61 -2.92 -4.25
N PRO A 245 18.71 -2.49 -2.98
CA PRO A 245 19.83 -2.84 -2.14
C PRO A 245 20.05 -4.37 -2.10
N PRO A 246 21.31 -4.87 -2.11
CA PRO A 246 21.58 -6.31 -2.13
C PRO A 246 20.95 -7.09 -0.96
N ASP A 247 20.86 -6.48 0.22
CA ASP A 247 20.22 -7.06 1.41
C ASP A 247 18.70 -7.19 1.22
N LEU A 248 18.04 -6.20 0.59
CA LEU A 248 16.62 -6.27 0.24
C LEU A 248 16.36 -7.38 -0.79
N VAL A 249 17.22 -7.52 -1.81
CA VAL A 249 17.13 -8.62 -2.78
C VAL A 249 17.23 -9.97 -2.08
N GLN A 250 18.16 -10.13 -1.14
CA GLN A 250 18.31 -11.37 -0.37
C GLN A 250 17.06 -11.66 0.48
N ARG A 251 16.49 -10.64 1.12
CA ARG A 251 15.23 -10.75 1.87
C ARG A 251 14.09 -11.22 0.98
N LEU A 252 13.88 -10.58 -0.17
CA LEU A 252 12.82 -10.94 -1.13
C LEU A 252 12.97 -12.39 -1.62
N ARG A 253 14.19 -12.86 -1.89
CA ARG A 253 14.46 -14.26 -2.26
C ARG A 253 14.09 -15.26 -1.18
N ALA A 254 14.29 -14.88 0.08
CA ALA A 254 13.89 -15.70 1.22
C ALA A 254 12.38 -15.60 1.51
N GLY A 255 11.58 -14.97 0.63
CA GLY A 255 10.16 -14.73 0.85
C GLY A 255 9.87 -13.71 1.94
N LEU A 256 10.89 -12.92 2.32
CA LEU A 256 10.76 -11.81 3.24
C LEU A 256 10.48 -10.55 2.41
N GLY A 257 9.32 -9.93 2.59
CA GLY A 257 9.02 -8.64 1.95
C GLY A 257 9.90 -7.50 2.49
N SER A 258 9.69 -6.31 1.93
CA SER A 258 10.43 -5.06 2.20
C SER A 258 10.21 -4.51 3.60
#